data_AF-A0A4R1MZC3-F1
#
_entry.id   AF-A0A4R1MZC3-F1
#
_cell.length_a   1.000
_cell.length_b   1.000
_cell.length_c   1.000
_cell.angle_alpha   90.00
_cell.angle_beta   90.00
_cell.angle_gamma   90.00
#
_symmetry.space_group_name_H-M   'P 1'
#
loop_
_entity.id
_entity.type
_entity.pdbx_description
1 polymer ?
#
loop_
_entity_poly.entity_id
_entity_poly.type
_entity_poly.pdbx_seq_one_letter_code
_entity_poly.pdbx_strand_id
1 'polypeptide(L)'
;MKVTKLLKDNNKNKIAVYIDDDYYFWLTQKEIDKLELEEDAEISYGRITSIIDNIVFKKAKSKAMNLLKYCDRTEYEIKNKLAQNGYIDSVIENVIFFLKEYNYVDDYKYACNYVNYHQNKSILQLKGLLLKKGIDKTLIHEALEHMEVKEEDIIHNIIVKKSRNYDFNKREDVQKMYYHLIRKGFNAPTVINKINQYKS
;
A
#
# COMPACT_ATOMS: atom_id res chain seq x y z
N MET A 1 5.43 -26.03 26.17
CA MET A 1 6.24 -25.32 25.16
C MET A 1 7.40 -24.68 25.89
N LYS A 2 8.52 -24.44 25.22
CA LYS A 2 9.77 -24.00 25.85
C LYS A 2 10.32 -22.77 25.14
N VAL A 3 10.75 -21.77 25.91
CA VAL A 3 11.49 -20.62 25.36
C VAL A 3 12.87 -21.12 24.96
N THR A 4 13.12 -21.21 23.67
CA THR A 4 14.35 -21.84 23.14
C THR A 4 15.47 -20.84 22.96
N LYS A 5 15.17 -19.61 22.53
CA LYS A 5 16.18 -18.57 22.25
C LYS A 5 15.64 -17.18 22.52
N LEU A 6 16.47 -16.32 23.09
CA LEU A 6 16.26 -14.88 23.28
C LEU A 6 17.40 -14.10 22.59
N LEU A 7 17.21 -13.80 21.31
CA LEU A 7 18.26 -13.20 20.48
C LEU A 7 18.19 -11.67 20.49
N LYS A 8 19.21 -11.02 21.07
CA LYS A 8 19.29 -9.55 21.15
C LYS A 8 19.80 -8.93 19.85
N ASP A 9 19.00 -8.05 19.27
CA ASP A 9 19.41 -7.14 18.19
C ASP A 9 20.00 -5.86 18.81
N ASN A 10 21.34 -5.78 18.79
CA ASN A 10 22.10 -4.67 19.34
C ASN A 10 21.79 -3.31 18.69
N ASN A 11 21.23 -3.30 17.48
CA ASN A 11 20.95 -2.05 16.75
C ASN A 11 19.50 -1.57 16.93
N LYS A 12 18.56 -2.45 17.29
CA LYS A 12 17.11 -2.13 17.24
C LYS A 12 16.40 -2.12 18.58
N ASN A 13 17.10 -2.35 19.70
CA ASN A 13 16.49 -2.51 21.03
C ASN A 13 15.34 -3.54 21.00
N LYS A 14 15.57 -4.65 20.30
CA LYS A 14 14.64 -5.77 20.15
C LYS A 14 15.32 -7.06 20.57
N ILE A 15 14.58 -7.92 21.25
CA ILE A 15 14.97 -9.28 21.61
C ILE A 15 13.96 -10.19 20.93
N ALA A 16 14.41 -10.98 19.97
CA ALA A 16 13.58 -11.96 19.29
C ALA A 16 13.35 -13.17 20.20
N VAL A 17 12.10 -13.55 20.39
CA VAL A 17 11.68 -14.66 21.26
C VAL A 17 11.29 -15.84 20.39
N TYR A 18 12.00 -16.95 20.59
CA TYR A 18 11.74 -18.24 19.95
C TYR A 18 11.14 -19.21 20.95
N ILE A 19 10.11 -19.93 20.54
CA ILE A 19 9.42 -20.93 21.35
C ILE A 19 9.38 -22.20 20.53
N ASP A 20 9.90 -23.29 21.08
CA ASP A 20 10.05 -24.57 20.37
C ASP A 20 10.72 -24.39 18.97
N ASP A 21 11.78 -23.56 18.92
CA ASP A 21 12.56 -23.16 17.73
C ASP A 21 11.84 -22.32 16.66
N ASP A 22 10.56 -22.03 16.84
CA ASP A 22 9.79 -21.12 15.98
C ASP A 22 9.84 -19.68 16.49
N TYR A 23 9.89 -18.72 15.56
CA TYR A 23 9.82 -17.29 15.90
C TYR A 23 8.38 -16.88 16.22
N TYR A 24 8.15 -16.26 17.38
CA TYR A 24 6.82 -15.78 17.79
C TYR A 24 6.69 -14.26 17.78
N PHE A 25 7.58 -13.56 18.46
CA PHE A 25 7.52 -12.11 18.57
C PHE A 25 8.85 -11.53 19.04
N TRP A 26 8.97 -10.21 19.01
CA TRP A 26 10.07 -9.50 19.64
C TRP A 26 9.57 -8.66 20.81
N LEU A 27 10.41 -8.56 21.84
CA LEU A 27 10.19 -7.74 23.03
C LEU A 27 11.38 -6.80 23.27
N THR A 28 11.19 -5.80 24.12
CA THR A 28 12.28 -4.97 24.64
C THR A 28 12.86 -5.61 25.91
N GLN A 29 14.07 -5.22 26.30
CA GLN A 29 14.68 -5.71 27.54
C GLN A 29 13.75 -5.54 28.75
N LYS A 30 13.15 -4.34 28.90
CA LYS A 30 12.22 -4.04 30.01
C LYS A 30 11.01 -4.98 30.07
N GLU A 31 10.56 -5.50 28.93
CA GLU A 31 9.43 -6.42 28.88
C GLU A 31 9.84 -7.85 29.16
N ILE A 32 11.02 -8.27 28.68
CA ILE A 32 11.61 -9.56 29.06
C ILE A 32 11.78 -9.61 30.59
N ASP A 33 12.37 -8.57 31.18
CA ASP A 33 12.59 -8.48 32.62
C ASP A 33 11.25 -8.51 33.38
N LYS A 34 10.26 -7.72 32.95
CA LYS A 34 8.94 -7.66 33.58
C LYS A 34 8.16 -8.98 33.47
N LEU A 35 8.33 -9.68 32.35
CA LEU A 35 7.67 -10.95 32.11
C LEU A 35 8.44 -12.13 32.68
N GLU A 36 9.62 -11.93 33.26
CA GLU A 36 10.50 -12.99 33.79
C GLU A 36 10.65 -14.12 32.75
N LEU A 37 10.96 -13.75 31.51
CA LEU A 37 11.20 -14.70 30.42
C LEU A 37 12.69 -15.03 30.37
N GLU A 38 13.01 -16.31 30.50
CA GLU A 38 14.37 -16.84 30.46
C GLU A 38 14.48 -17.92 29.38
N GLU A 39 15.67 -18.09 28.81
CA GLU A 39 15.95 -19.24 27.95
C GLU A 39 15.80 -20.53 28.75
N ASP A 40 15.38 -21.57 28.05
CA ASP A 40 15.05 -22.88 28.60
C ASP A 40 13.84 -22.97 29.55
N ALA A 41 13.17 -21.85 29.84
CA ALA A 41 11.97 -21.85 30.68
C ALA A 41 10.75 -22.48 29.97
N GLU A 42 9.96 -23.24 30.73
CA GLU A 42 8.64 -23.69 30.27
C GLU A 42 7.64 -22.53 30.22
N ILE A 43 6.87 -22.48 29.13
CA ILE A 43 5.83 -21.48 28.93
C ILE A 43 4.54 -22.14 28.45
N SER A 44 3.43 -21.77 29.09
CA SER A 44 2.11 -22.26 28.71
C SER A 44 1.56 -21.51 27.51
N TYR A 45 0.75 -22.18 26.70
CA TYR A 45 0.06 -21.55 25.57
C TYR A 45 -0.74 -20.30 26.00
N GLY A 46 -1.46 -20.36 27.13
CA GLY A 46 -2.20 -19.22 27.66
C GLY A 46 -1.30 -18.01 27.99
N ARG A 47 -0.07 -18.23 28.45
CA ARG A 47 0.90 -17.15 28.71
C ARG A 47 1.41 -16.54 27.40
N ILE A 48 1.69 -17.36 26.39
CA ILE A 48 2.07 -16.90 25.04
C ILE A 48 0.98 -16.02 24.45
N THR A 49 -0.26 -16.50 24.42
CA THR A 49 -1.42 -15.77 23.90
C THR A 49 -1.63 -14.46 24.66
N SER A 50 -1.52 -14.47 25.99
CA SER A 50 -1.62 -13.26 26.80
C SER A 50 -0.54 -12.22 26.45
N ILE A 51 0.70 -12.64 26.20
CA ILE A 51 1.78 -11.73 25.77
C ILE A 51 1.46 -11.14 24.39
N ILE A 52 1.00 -11.98 23.46
CA ILE A 52 0.63 -11.55 22.12
C ILE A 52 -0.49 -10.49 22.19
N ASP A 53 -1.59 -10.78 22.87
CA ASP A 53 -2.77 -9.91 22.88
C ASP A 53 -2.54 -8.62 23.68
N ASN A 54 -1.85 -8.71 24.82
CA ASN A 54 -1.71 -7.59 25.74
C ASN A 54 -0.52 -6.69 25.46
N ILE A 55 0.51 -7.19 24.77
CA ILE A 55 1.77 -6.47 24.54
C ILE A 55 2.03 -6.32 23.05
N VAL A 56 2.19 -7.44 22.34
CA VAL A 56 2.62 -7.43 20.93
C VAL A 56 1.58 -6.76 20.03
N PHE A 57 0.31 -7.13 20.19
CA PHE A 57 -0.81 -6.54 19.46
C PHE A 57 -0.94 -5.04 19.76
N LYS A 58 -0.85 -4.61 21.02
CA LYS A 58 -0.93 -3.19 21.38
C LYS A 58 0.20 -2.37 20.73
N LYS A 59 1.41 -2.91 20.66
CA LYS A 59 2.53 -2.28 19.93
C LYS A 59 2.28 -2.22 18.42
N ALA A 60 1.84 -3.32 17.83
CA ALA A 60 1.57 -3.40 16.40
C ALA A 60 0.46 -2.41 16.01
N LYS A 61 -0.63 -2.39 16.77
CA LYS A 61 -1.72 -1.42 16.64
C LYS A 61 -1.21 0.03 16.79
N SER A 62 -0.45 0.33 17.85
CA SER A 62 0.11 1.68 18.04
C SER A 62 1.00 2.10 16.86
N LYS A 63 1.83 1.18 16.36
CA LYS A 63 2.67 1.41 15.18
C LYS A 63 1.81 1.73 13.95
N ALA A 64 0.78 0.94 13.68
CA ALA A 64 -0.11 1.15 12.54
C ALA A 64 -0.88 2.48 12.64
N MET A 65 -1.44 2.78 13.81
CA MET A 65 -2.10 4.06 14.09
C MET A 65 -1.15 5.25 13.86
N ASN A 66 0.11 5.13 14.26
CA ASN A 66 1.09 6.18 14.03
C ASN A 66 1.40 6.36 12.53
N LEU A 67 1.37 5.30 11.70
CA LEU A 67 1.51 5.46 10.24
C LEU A 67 0.35 6.27 9.66
N LEU A 68 -0.88 5.96 10.10
CA LEU A 68 -2.11 6.58 9.63
C LEU A 68 -2.26 8.04 10.07
N LYS A 69 -1.63 8.45 11.18
CA LYS A 69 -1.58 9.87 11.59
C LYS A 69 -0.90 10.78 10.57
N TYR A 70 0.07 10.27 9.82
CA TYR A 70 0.84 11.09 8.88
C TYR A 70 0.19 11.16 7.50
N CYS A 71 -0.37 10.06 7.03
CA CYS A 71 -1.10 10.01 5.77
C CYS A 71 -1.93 8.72 5.67
N ASP A 72 -2.93 8.76 4.79
CA ASP A 72 -3.72 7.59 4.42
C ASP A 72 -2.80 6.49 3.86
N ARG A 73 -3.10 5.25 4.24
CA ARG A 73 -2.37 4.04 3.83
C ARG A 73 -3.36 2.97 3.42
N THR A 74 -2.94 2.15 2.46
CA THR A 74 -3.68 0.93 2.12
C THR A 74 -3.38 -0.17 3.13
N GLU A 75 -4.26 -1.18 3.18
CA GLU A 75 -4.05 -2.39 3.97
C GLU A 75 -2.68 -3.01 3.67
N TYR A 76 -2.34 -3.18 2.39
CA TYR A 76 -1.08 -3.77 1.95
C TYR A 76 0.14 -3.00 2.47
N GLU A 77 0.10 -1.66 2.44
CA GLU A 77 1.19 -0.84 2.96
C GLU A 77 1.39 -1.03 4.47
N ILE A 78 0.29 -1.16 5.22
CA ILE A 78 0.34 -1.39 6.67
C ILE A 78 0.86 -2.79 6.96
N LYS A 79 0.34 -3.83 6.30
CA LYS A 79 0.81 -5.22 6.41
C LYS A 79 2.31 -5.30 6.18
N ASN A 80 2.78 -4.77 5.06
CA ASN A 80 4.21 -4.72 4.74
C ASN A 80 5.03 -4.00 5.81
N LYS A 81 4.54 -2.86 6.31
CA LYS A 81 5.28 -2.11 7.32
C LYS A 81 5.36 -2.85 8.64
N LEU A 82 4.30 -3.55 9.04
CA LEU A 82 4.30 -4.37 10.25
C LEU A 82 5.19 -5.62 10.09
N ALA A 83 5.13 -6.30 8.95
CA ALA A 83 6.01 -7.43 8.63
C ALA A 83 7.50 -7.04 8.67
N GLN A 84 7.86 -5.91 8.04
CA GLN A 84 9.21 -5.34 8.12
C GLN A 84 9.65 -5.00 9.57
N ASN A 85 8.70 -4.81 10.47
CA ASN A 85 8.96 -4.58 11.89
C ASN A 85 9.03 -5.89 12.71
N GLY A 86 8.88 -7.05 12.08
CA GLY A 86 9.00 -8.37 12.71
C GLY A 86 7.72 -8.83 13.42
N TYR A 87 6.55 -8.28 13.08
CA TYR A 87 5.29 -8.85 13.56
C TYR A 87 4.91 -10.06 12.71
N ILE A 88 4.40 -11.12 13.36
CA ILE A 88 3.90 -12.32 12.68
C ILE A 88 2.52 -12.08 12.06
N ASP A 89 2.17 -12.89 11.06
CA ASP A 89 0.95 -12.70 10.25
C ASP A 89 -0.32 -12.67 11.10
N SER A 90 -0.45 -13.52 12.12
CA SER A 90 -1.63 -13.53 13.00
C SER A 90 -1.85 -12.19 13.72
N VAL A 91 -0.76 -11.55 14.18
CA VAL A 91 -0.82 -10.22 14.80
C VAL A 91 -1.15 -9.15 13.77
N ILE A 92 -0.58 -9.26 12.57
CA ILE A 92 -0.83 -8.31 11.47
C ILE A 92 -2.31 -8.36 11.08
N GLU A 93 -2.87 -9.54 10.84
CA GLU A 93 -4.27 -9.71 10.47
C GLU A 93 -5.21 -9.18 11.56
N ASN A 94 -4.92 -9.43 12.84
CA ASN A 94 -5.71 -8.87 13.94
C ASN A 94 -5.67 -7.33 13.96
N VAL A 95 -4.52 -6.73 13.64
CA VAL A 95 -4.40 -5.27 13.55
C VAL A 95 -5.18 -4.73 12.36
N ILE A 96 -5.10 -5.38 11.20
CA ILE A 96 -5.86 -4.98 10.01
C ILE A 96 -7.35 -5.10 10.25
N PHE A 97 -7.81 -6.19 10.87
CA PHE A 97 -9.20 -6.36 11.27
C PHE A 97 -9.65 -5.19 12.15
N PHE A 98 -8.91 -4.87 13.22
CA PHE A 98 -9.20 -3.71 14.07
C PHE A 98 -9.25 -2.40 13.26
N LEU A 99 -8.32 -2.17 12.33
CA LEU A 99 -8.30 -0.93 11.56
C LEU A 99 -9.49 -0.81 10.60
N LYS A 100 -9.94 -1.91 10.01
CA LYS A 100 -11.12 -1.95 9.14
C LYS A 100 -12.42 -1.78 9.93
N GLU A 101 -12.58 -2.51 11.03
CA GLU A 101 -13.78 -2.43 11.89
C GLU A 101 -14.05 -1.00 12.39
N TYR A 102 -12.99 -0.25 12.66
CA TYR A 102 -13.08 1.14 13.12
C TYR A 102 -12.96 2.17 11.98
N ASN A 103 -13.02 1.74 10.71
CA ASN A 103 -12.95 2.58 9.50
C ASN A 103 -11.69 3.45 9.42
N TYR A 104 -10.58 3.02 10.03
CA TYR A 104 -9.27 3.68 9.88
C TYR A 104 -8.60 3.35 8.55
N VAL A 105 -8.94 2.21 7.95
CA VAL A 105 -8.42 1.75 6.66
C VAL A 105 -9.59 1.32 5.79
N ASP A 106 -9.64 1.88 4.59
CA ASP A 106 -10.63 1.57 3.57
C ASP A 106 -9.95 1.72 2.20
N ASP A 107 -9.59 0.59 1.60
CA ASP A 107 -8.87 0.54 0.32
C ASP A 107 -9.74 1.02 -0.85
N TYR A 108 -11.07 0.85 -0.77
CA TYR A 108 -11.99 1.35 -1.79
C TYR A 108 -12.04 2.88 -1.76
N LYS A 109 -12.26 3.46 -0.57
CA LYS A 109 -12.21 4.91 -0.39
C LYS A 109 -10.86 5.50 -0.77
N TYR A 110 -9.76 4.81 -0.43
CA TYR A 110 -8.42 5.19 -0.88
C TYR A 110 -8.34 5.22 -2.42
N ALA A 111 -8.82 4.18 -3.10
CA ALA A 111 -8.81 4.10 -4.55
C ALA A 111 -9.61 5.23 -5.21
N CYS A 112 -10.83 5.51 -4.73
CA CYS A 112 -11.66 6.61 -5.22
C CYS A 112 -10.95 7.96 -5.07
N ASN A 113 -10.40 8.24 -3.88
CA ASN A 113 -9.64 9.47 -3.64
C ASN A 113 -8.41 9.57 -4.54
N TYR A 114 -7.71 8.46 -4.75
CA TYR A 114 -6.52 8.42 -5.58
C TYR A 114 -6.83 8.69 -7.06
N VAL A 115 -7.93 8.13 -7.58
CA VAL A 115 -8.42 8.38 -8.94
C VAL A 115 -8.81 9.85 -9.09
N ASN A 116 -9.59 10.39 -8.16
CA ASN A 116 -10.03 11.79 -8.17
C ASN A 116 -8.87 12.79 -8.09
N TYR A 117 -7.83 12.48 -7.32
CA TYR A 117 -6.65 13.34 -7.24
C TYR A 117 -5.77 13.26 -8.52
N HIS A 118 -5.83 12.16 -9.26
CA HIS A 118 -4.96 11.88 -10.40
C HIS A 118 -5.70 11.83 -11.74
N GLN A 119 -6.65 12.75 -11.94
CA GLN A 119 -7.44 12.92 -13.16
C GLN A 119 -6.61 13.24 -14.42
N ASN A 120 -5.28 13.40 -14.32
CA ASN A 120 -4.38 13.63 -15.45
C ASN A 120 -3.67 12.38 -15.96
N LYS A 121 -3.94 11.21 -15.38
CA LYS A 121 -3.35 9.91 -15.75
C LYS A 121 -4.37 9.09 -16.55
N SER A 122 -3.87 8.21 -17.43
CA SER A 122 -4.72 7.24 -18.12
C SER A 122 -5.27 6.21 -17.14
N ILE A 123 -6.36 5.55 -17.53
CA ILE A 123 -6.94 4.44 -16.77
C ILE A 123 -5.90 3.35 -16.55
N LEU A 124 -5.09 3.02 -17.56
CA LEU A 124 -4.03 2.01 -17.44
C LEU A 124 -2.97 2.39 -16.39
N GLN A 125 -2.57 3.67 -16.36
CA GLN A 125 -1.64 4.17 -15.35
C GLN A 125 -2.23 4.10 -13.93
N LEU A 126 -3.49 4.52 -13.77
CA LEU A 126 -4.19 4.47 -12.48
C LEU A 126 -4.29 3.03 -11.97
N LYS A 127 -4.73 2.09 -12.80
CA LYS A 127 -4.76 0.66 -12.48
C LYS A 127 -3.39 0.16 -12.01
N GLY A 128 -2.34 0.44 -12.77
CA GLY A 128 -0.99 0.00 -12.43
C GLY A 128 -0.46 0.60 -11.11
N LEU A 129 -0.81 1.84 -10.81
CA LEU A 129 -0.40 2.51 -9.57
C LEU A 129 -1.15 1.97 -8.35
N LEU A 130 -2.46 1.73 -8.47
CA LEU A 130 -3.28 1.18 -7.40
C LEU A 130 -2.94 -0.29 -7.13
N LEU A 131 -2.62 -1.08 -8.16
CA LEU A 131 -2.11 -2.44 -8.00
C LEU A 131 -0.78 -2.48 -7.24
N LYS A 132 0.13 -1.54 -7.52
CA LYS A 132 1.39 -1.40 -6.75
C LYS A 132 1.15 -0.98 -5.30
N LYS A 133 0.01 -0.37 -5.01
CA LYS A 133 -0.46 -0.08 -3.64
C LYS A 133 -1.15 -1.28 -2.98
N GLY A 134 -1.25 -2.41 -3.68
CA GLY A 134 -1.82 -3.66 -3.19
C GLY A 134 -3.34 -3.68 -3.10
N ILE A 135 -4.02 -2.75 -3.79
CA ILE A 135 -5.49 -2.69 -3.80
C ILE A 135 -6.02 -3.77 -4.74
N ASP A 136 -7.10 -4.45 -4.32
CA ASP A 136 -7.72 -5.50 -5.11
C ASP A 136 -8.26 -4.98 -6.46
N LYS A 137 -8.21 -5.85 -7.47
CA LYS A 137 -8.65 -5.52 -8.83
C LYS A 137 -10.13 -5.12 -8.89
N THR A 138 -10.99 -5.70 -8.06
CA THR A 138 -12.43 -5.36 -8.03
C THR A 138 -12.62 -3.94 -7.53
N LEU A 139 -11.99 -3.58 -6.40
CA LEU A 139 -12.06 -2.23 -5.85
C LEU A 139 -11.49 -1.17 -6.80
N ILE A 140 -10.40 -1.51 -7.51
CA ILE A 140 -9.84 -0.64 -8.54
C ILE A 140 -10.84 -0.44 -9.69
N HIS A 141 -11.52 -1.51 -10.10
CA HIS A 141 -12.51 -1.43 -11.17
C HIS A 141 -13.68 -0.53 -10.76
N GLU A 142 -14.26 -0.76 -9.59
CA GLU A 142 -15.36 0.04 -9.04
C GLU A 142 -14.97 1.52 -8.90
N ALA A 143 -13.80 1.81 -8.34
CA ALA A 143 -13.32 3.19 -8.19
C ALA A 143 -13.14 3.92 -9.53
N LEU A 144 -12.79 3.19 -10.60
CA LEU A 144 -12.64 3.75 -11.95
C LEU A 144 -13.98 3.94 -12.67
N GLU A 145 -15.01 3.17 -12.34
CA GLU A 145 -16.37 3.36 -12.88
C GLU A 145 -16.99 4.68 -12.40
N HIS A 146 -16.62 5.11 -11.19
CA HIS A 146 -17.02 6.40 -10.62
C HIS A 146 -16.13 7.59 -11.05
N MET A 147 -15.18 7.38 -11.96
CA MET A 147 -14.33 8.45 -12.47
C MET A 147 -15.15 9.39 -13.36
N GLU A 148 -15.28 10.66 -12.93
CA GLU A 148 -16.05 11.66 -13.67
C GLU A 148 -15.37 12.12 -14.98
N VAL A 149 -14.04 12.09 -15.02
CA VAL A 149 -13.25 12.60 -16.14
C VAL A 149 -13.07 11.50 -17.18
N LYS A 150 -13.43 11.78 -18.44
CA LYS A 150 -13.23 10.83 -19.54
C LYS A 150 -11.80 10.89 -20.08
N GLU A 151 -11.27 9.75 -20.54
CA GLU A 151 -9.91 9.72 -21.12
C GLU A 151 -9.76 10.66 -22.32
N GLU A 152 -10.82 10.87 -23.13
CA GLU A 152 -10.78 11.83 -24.24
C GLU A 152 -10.45 13.26 -23.78
N ASP A 153 -10.98 13.68 -22.64
CA ASP A 153 -10.80 15.02 -22.09
C ASP A 153 -9.37 15.18 -21.55
N ILE A 154 -8.83 14.13 -20.95
CA ILE A 154 -7.43 14.10 -20.49
C ILE A 154 -6.49 14.21 -21.69
N ILE A 155 -6.73 13.43 -22.75
CA ILE A 155 -5.95 13.47 -23.98
C ILE A 155 -6.03 14.87 -24.61
N HIS A 156 -7.23 15.45 -24.70
CA HIS A 156 -7.46 16.81 -25.19
C HIS A 156 -6.61 17.83 -24.41
N ASN A 157 -6.69 17.81 -23.09
CA ASN A 157 -5.95 18.72 -22.22
C ASN A 157 -4.42 18.60 -22.39
N ILE A 158 -3.91 17.37 -22.58
CA ILE A 158 -2.48 17.13 -22.86
C ILE A 158 -2.09 17.72 -24.21
N ILE A 159 -2.91 17.52 -25.25
CA ILE A 159 -2.68 18.05 -26.59
C ILE A 159 -2.67 19.58 -26.56
N VAL A 160 -3.71 20.21 -25.99
CA VAL A 160 -3.83 21.68 -25.89
C VAL A 160 -2.64 22.29 -25.13
N LYS A 161 -2.22 21.68 -24.02
CA LYS A 161 -1.07 22.16 -23.25
C LYS A 161 0.24 22.11 -24.04
N LYS A 162 0.35 21.19 -24.99
CA LYS A 162 1.56 20.96 -25.78
C LYS A 162 1.49 21.54 -27.18
N SER A 163 0.32 21.92 -27.69
CA SER A 163 0.07 22.26 -29.09
C SER A 163 0.99 23.36 -29.62
N ARG A 164 1.39 24.32 -28.78
CA ARG A 164 2.34 25.39 -29.14
C ARG A 164 3.69 24.88 -29.67
N ASN A 165 4.07 23.64 -29.36
CA ASN A 165 5.34 23.03 -29.76
C ASN A 165 5.20 21.98 -30.88
N TYR A 166 4.02 21.82 -31.47
CA TYR A 166 3.73 20.75 -32.44
C TYR A 166 2.93 21.29 -33.63
N ASP A 167 3.35 20.93 -34.84
CA ASP A 167 2.56 21.15 -36.06
C ASP A 167 1.86 19.85 -36.45
N PHE A 168 0.54 19.77 -36.22
CA PHE A 168 -0.24 18.55 -36.48
C PHE A 168 -0.42 18.21 -37.96
N ASN A 169 0.01 19.08 -38.87
CA ASN A 169 0.07 18.77 -40.30
C ASN A 169 1.39 18.06 -40.67
N LYS A 170 2.40 18.10 -39.78
CA LYS A 170 3.65 17.35 -39.95
C LYS A 170 3.55 15.96 -39.35
N ARG A 171 3.83 14.94 -40.17
CA ARG A 171 3.84 13.53 -39.75
C ARG A 171 4.72 13.27 -38.53
N GLU A 172 5.88 13.89 -38.46
CA GLU A 172 6.83 13.72 -37.36
C GLU A 172 6.27 14.20 -36.02
N ASP A 173 5.61 15.35 -36.00
CA ASP A 173 5.04 15.92 -34.77
C ASP A 173 3.79 15.15 -34.32
N VAL A 174 2.97 14.69 -35.27
CA VAL A 174 1.87 13.74 -35.02
C VAL A 174 2.40 12.45 -34.36
N GLN A 175 3.47 11.88 -34.90
CA GLN A 175 4.09 10.67 -34.35
C GLN A 175 4.65 10.91 -32.94
N LYS A 176 5.35 12.02 -32.70
CA LYS A 176 5.86 12.38 -31.37
C LYS A 176 4.74 12.50 -30.35
N MET A 177 3.63 13.18 -30.70
CA MET A 177 2.47 13.31 -29.82
C MET A 177 1.82 11.95 -29.55
N TYR A 178 1.63 11.14 -30.60
CA TYR A 178 1.10 9.78 -30.49
C TYR A 178 1.92 8.94 -29.50
N TYR A 179 3.24 8.82 -29.70
CA TYR A 179 4.10 8.04 -28.82
C TYR A 179 4.18 8.60 -27.39
N HIS A 180 4.02 9.92 -27.22
CA HIS A 180 3.92 10.53 -25.89
C HIS A 180 2.68 10.02 -25.14
N LEU A 181 1.52 10.00 -25.81
CA LEU A 181 0.25 9.56 -25.23
C LEU A 181 0.22 8.03 -25.02
N ILE A 182 0.75 7.24 -25.96
CA ILE A 182 0.85 5.78 -25.80
C ILE A 182 1.73 5.39 -24.60
N ARG A 183 2.88 6.04 -24.41
CA ARG A 183 3.73 5.79 -23.21
C ARG A 183 3.06 6.23 -21.90
N LYS A 184 2.08 7.14 -21.98
CA LYS A 184 1.21 7.49 -20.86
C LYS A 184 0.06 6.49 -20.67
N GLY A 185 -0.04 5.45 -21.48
CA GLY A 185 -1.00 4.35 -21.31
C GLY A 185 -2.40 4.62 -21.87
N PHE A 186 -2.57 5.65 -22.70
CA PHE A 186 -3.84 5.88 -23.39
C PHE A 186 -4.05 4.87 -24.52
N ASN A 187 -5.32 4.52 -24.77
CA ASN A 187 -5.71 3.60 -25.84
C ASN A 187 -5.42 4.19 -27.24
N ALA A 188 -4.85 3.38 -28.14
CA ALA A 188 -4.41 3.83 -29.46
C ALA A 188 -5.55 4.39 -30.34
N PRO A 189 -6.67 3.68 -30.55
CA PRO A 189 -7.85 4.24 -31.20
C PRO A 189 -8.27 5.63 -30.70
N THR A 190 -8.39 5.82 -29.38
CA THR A 190 -8.80 7.10 -28.79
C THR A 190 -7.79 8.21 -29.08
N VAL A 191 -6.50 7.91 -28.95
CA VAL A 191 -5.40 8.86 -29.26
C VAL A 191 -5.42 9.27 -30.72
N ILE A 192 -5.54 8.31 -31.65
CA ILE A 192 -5.56 8.58 -33.09
C ILE A 192 -6.74 9.48 -33.44
N ASN A 193 -7.94 9.13 -32.95
CA ASN A 193 -9.15 9.92 -33.17
C ASN A 193 -8.99 11.35 -32.66
N LYS A 194 -8.43 11.52 -31.45
CA LYS A 194 -8.27 12.85 -30.85
C LYS A 194 -7.21 13.69 -31.56
N ILE A 195 -6.08 13.12 -31.98
CA ILE A 195 -5.06 13.87 -32.75
C ILE A 195 -5.60 14.31 -34.12
N ASN A 196 -6.38 13.46 -34.80
CA ASN A 196 -6.94 13.80 -36.11
C ASN A 196 -7.88 15.02 -36.06
N GLN A 197 -8.50 15.33 -34.92
CA GLN A 197 -9.33 16.54 -34.74
C GLN A 197 -8.53 17.85 -34.80
N TYR A 198 -7.19 17.78 -34.74
CA TYR A 198 -6.30 18.95 -34.81
C TYR A 198 -5.56 19.08 -36.15
N LYS A 199 -5.80 18.17 -37.09
CA LYS A 199 -5.31 18.31 -38.46
C LYS A 199 -6.17 19.35 -39.17
N SER A 200 -5.54 20.26 -39.89
CA SER A 200 -6.22 21.26 -40.73
C SER A 200 -6.62 20.66 -42.08
#